data_AF-Q5NWQ7-F1
#
_entry.id   AF-Q5NWQ7-F1
#
_cell.length_a   1.000
_cell.length_b   1.000
_cell.length_c   1.000
_cell.angle_alpha   90.00
_cell.angle_beta   90.00
_cell.angle_gamma   90.00
#
_symmetry.space_group_name_H-M   'P 1'
#
loop_
_entity.id
_entity.type
_entity.pdbx_description
1 polymer ?
#
loop_
_entity_poly.entity_id
_entity_poly.type
_entity_poly.pdbx_seq_one_letter_code
_entity_poly.pdbx_strand_id
1 'polypeptide(L)'
;MNYKKLLLPVDIKLPEKVMLENGTMFVTFQTLDELCKFWQEHKNQFDFACTGDCDDDVGFLRRYEWVFGNSKSEIVRTVLRWGKSGLAFEFFDWAKDDPSSHLGWFSDREYERNLRIEKGFWSDEDEAAYQADCICRSPETYRGYWRLMSTADPSLYLEERVNYWIDCEELIDPNMPVLEVEKILLEYIFESLYCGNFGEFASHDRASIEETIAYWREEEAIGRGCYGNEDQVDLCSCSALSAVQKK
;
A
#
# COMPACT_ATOMS: atom_id res chain seq x y z
N MET A 1 15.68 22.53 -13.71
CA MET A 1 15.90 21.88 -12.40
C MET A 1 16.79 20.68 -12.65
N ASN A 2 17.84 20.51 -11.85
CA ASN A 2 18.77 19.39 -12.00
C ASN A 2 18.25 18.26 -11.09
N TYR A 3 17.40 17.39 -11.63
CA TYR A 3 16.90 16.26 -10.86
C TYR A 3 18.11 15.39 -10.48
N LYS A 4 18.37 15.20 -9.19
CA LYS A 4 19.25 14.11 -8.76
C LYS A 4 18.57 12.83 -9.27
N LYS A 5 19.32 11.98 -9.98
CA LYS A 5 18.86 10.65 -10.36
C LYS A 5 18.60 9.85 -9.08
N LEU A 6 17.38 9.94 -8.57
CA LEU A 6 16.92 9.17 -7.43
C LEU A 6 16.57 7.77 -7.94
N LEU A 7 17.04 6.77 -7.21
CA LEU A 7 16.83 5.36 -7.54
C LEU A 7 15.41 4.96 -7.13
N LEU A 8 14.77 4.11 -7.94
CA LEU A 8 13.55 3.43 -7.51
C LEU A 8 13.84 2.64 -6.22
N PRO A 9 12.88 2.52 -5.29
CA PRO A 9 13.07 1.72 -4.09
C PRO A 9 13.65 0.31 -4.36
N VAL A 10 13.19 -0.35 -5.44
CA VAL A 10 13.67 -1.67 -5.86
C VAL A 10 15.18 -1.71 -6.19
N ASP A 11 15.76 -0.59 -6.60
CA ASP A 11 17.18 -0.47 -6.99
C ASP A 11 18.08 -0.18 -5.78
N ILE A 12 17.50 0.22 -4.65
CA ILE A 12 18.23 0.46 -3.41
C ILE A 12 18.36 -0.87 -2.68
N LYS A 13 19.58 -1.43 -2.71
CA LYS A 13 19.86 -2.75 -2.13
C LYS A 13 19.62 -2.78 -0.61
N LEU A 14 18.91 -3.81 -0.17
CA LEU A 14 18.81 -4.22 1.22
C LEU A 14 19.78 -5.38 1.50
N PRO A 15 20.37 -5.45 2.71
CA PRO A 15 21.12 -6.62 3.12
C PRO A 15 20.17 -7.82 3.33
N GLU A 16 20.51 -8.95 2.71
CA GLU A 16 19.70 -10.18 2.76
C GLU A 16 19.98 -10.97 4.05
N LYS A 17 18.91 -11.48 4.70
CA LYS A 17 18.98 -12.32 5.92
C LYS A 17 19.70 -11.64 7.09
N VAL A 18 19.65 -10.31 7.14
CA VAL A 18 20.19 -9.49 8.24
C VAL A 18 19.05 -8.74 8.90
N MET A 19 19.00 -8.76 10.22
CA MET A 19 18.08 -7.92 10.99
C MET A 19 18.51 -6.45 10.89
N LEU A 20 17.64 -5.61 10.33
CA LEU A 20 17.84 -4.18 10.25
C LEU A 20 17.59 -3.51 11.60
N GLU A 21 18.09 -2.28 11.76
CA GLU A 21 17.93 -1.50 13.01
C GLU A 21 16.46 -1.27 13.38
N ASN A 22 15.58 -1.23 12.38
CA ASN A 22 14.13 -1.07 12.59
C ASN A 22 13.39 -2.40 12.85
N GLY A 23 14.11 -3.50 13.07
CA GLY A 23 13.53 -4.79 13.40
C GLY A 23 12.87 -5.52 12.23
N THR A 24 13.20 -5.13 11.00
CA THR A 24 12.77 -5.83 9.78
C THR A 24 13.89 -6.66 9.17
N MET A 25 13.54 -7.67 8.38
CA MET A 25 14.49 -8.52 7.66
C MET A 25 14.05 -8.70 6.21
N PHE A 26 14.95 -8.40 5.28
CA PHE A 26 14.76 -8.68 3.86
C PHE A 26 15.32 -10.06 3.49
N VAL A 27 14.56 -10.82 2.71
CA VAL A 27 14.95 -12.17 2.28
C VAL A 27 14.41 -12.43 0.87
N THR A 28 15.15 -13.20 0.08
CA THR A 28 14.65 -13.72 -1.20
C THR A 28 14.55 -15.24 -1.12
N PHE A 29 13.42 -15.80 -1.56
CA PHE A 29 13.20 -17.25 -1.61
C PHE A 29 12.95 -17.69 -3.04
N GLN A 30 13.87 -18.42 -3.63
CA GLN A 30 13.72 -18.90 -5.01
C GLN A 30 12.82 -20.15 -5.09
N THR A 31 12.46 -20.76 -3.96
CA THR A 31 11.61 -21.96 -3.92
C THR A 31 10.66 -21.93 -2.73
N LEU A 32 9.56 -22.69 -2.84
CA LEU A 32 8.62 -22.86 -1.75
C LEU A 32 9.27 -23.47 -0.51
N ASP A 33 10.20 -24.41 -0.69
CA ASP A 33 10.91 -25.07 0.41
C ASP A 33 11.76 -24.09 1.22
N GLU A 34 12.38 -23.11 0.56
CA GLU A 34 13.14 -22.05 1.23
C GLU A 34 12.22 -21.16 2.08
N LEU A 35 11.09 -20.71 1.52
CA LEU A 35 10.09 -19.93 2.23
C LEU A 35 9.54 -20.72 3.44
N CYS A 36 9.14 -21.98 3.23
CA CYS A 36 8.63 -22.85 4.29
C CYS A 36 9.64 -23.02 5.42
N LYS A 37 10.89 -23.34 5.09
CA LYS A 37 11.94 -23.53 6.10
C LYS A 37 12.18 -22.26 6.89
N PHE A 38 12.33 -21.12 6.20
CA PHE A 38 12.54 -19.84 6.86
C PHE A 38 11.38 -19.50 7.80
N TRP A 39 10.14 -19.64 7.32
CA TRP A 39 8.96 -19.34 8.11
C TRP A 39 8.86 -20.24 9.35
N GLN A 40 9.13 -21.55 9.25
CA GLN A 40 9.09 -22.41 10.44
C GLN A 40 10.16 -22.04 11.48
N GLU A 41 11.33 -21.61 11.05
CA GLU A 41 12.43 -21.16 11.94
C GLU A 41 12.11 -19.80 12.60
N HIS A 42 11.42 -18.91 11.90
CA HIS A 42 11.27 -17.50 12.30
C HIS A 42 9.84 -17.07 12.60
N LYS A 43 8.84 -17.95 12.50
CA LYS A 43 7.42 -17.57 12.71
C LYS A 43 7.21 -16.88 14.05
N ASN A 44 7.88 -17.32 15.11
CA ASN A 44 7.79 -16.72 16.45
C ASN A 44 8.50 -15.37 16.60
N GLN A 45 9.23 -14.94 15.58
CA GLN A 45 9.96 -13.68 15.57
C GLN A 45 9.25 -12.58 14.75
N PHE A 46 8.36 -12.95 13.83
CA PHE A 46 7.72 -12.01 12.91
C PHE A 46 6.19 -12.16 12.95
N ASP A 47 5.53 -11.02 13.06
CA ASP A 47 4.06 -10.93 13.05
C ASP A 47 3.52 -10.59 11.66
N PHE A 48 4.32 -9.91 10.83
CA PHE A 48 3.91 -9.37 9.54
C PHE A 48 4.98 -9.56 8.47
N ALA A 49 4.57 -9.50 7.22
CA ALA A 49 5.46 -9.47 6.07
C ALA A 49 4.90 -8.62 4.91
N CYS A 50 5.76 -8.27 3.96
CA CYS A 50 5.38 -7.87 2.61
C CYS A 50 6.15 -8.72 1.60
N THR A 51 5.50 -9.14 0.51
CA THR A 51 6.13 -9.84 -0.62
C THR A 51 5.99 -9.02 -1.89
N GLY A 52 6.98 -9.06 -2.78
CA GLY A 52 6.80 -8.61 -4.17
C GLY A 52 6.03 -9.65 -4.99
N ASP A 53 5.21 -9.16 -5.91
CA ASP A 53 4.29 -9.99 -6.73
C ASP A 53 4.45 -9.77 -8.25
N CYS A 54 5.25 -8.78 -8.67
CA CYS A 54 5.42 -8.42 -10.08
C CYS A 54 6.85 -8.68 -10.61
N ASP A 55 6.93 -9.07 -11.89
CA ASP A 55 8.20 -9.21 -12.63
C ASP A 55 8.57 -7.96 -13.43
N ASP A 56 7.57 -7.25 -13.96
CA ASP A 56 7.75 -6.10 -14.86
C ASP A 56 7.40 -4.77 -14.15
N ASP A 57 8.11 -3.70 -14.53
CA ASP A 57 7.93 -2.31 -14.05
C ASP A 57 7.96 -2.11 -12.52
N VAL A 58 8.74 -2.98 -11.84
CA VAL A 58 8.82 -3.03 -10.38
C VAL A 58 9.40 -1.74 -9.78
N GLY A 59 8.61 -1.04 -8.97
CA GLY A 59 9.00 0.12 -8.18
C GLY A 59 9.55 -0.25 -6.80
N PHE A 60 9.01 -1.29 -6.15
CA PHE A 60 9.24 -1.54 -4.71
C PHE A 60 9.94 -2.87 -4.34
N LEU A 61 9.29 -4.01 -4.56
CA LEU A 61 9.82 -5.36 -4.29
C LEU A 61 9.69 -6.23 -5.54
N ARG A 62 10.74 -6.96 -5.89
CA ARG A 62 10.67 -7.94 -7.00
C ARG A 62 9.91 -9.19 -6.55
N ARG A 63 9.41 -9.97 -7.50
CA ARG A 63 8.89 -11.30 -7.21
C ARG A 63 9.88 -12.10 -6.35
N TYR A 64 9.33 -12.79 -5.35
CA TYR A 64 10.05 -13.59 -4.35
C TYR A 64 10.91 -12.80 -3.36
N GLU A 65 10.94 -11.47 -3.43
CA GLU A 65 11.52 -10.64 -2.37
C GLU A 65 10.50 -10.44 -1.26
N TRP A 66 10.90 -10.77 -0.03
CA TRP A 66 10.09 -10.63 1.18
C TRP A 66 10.75 -9.69 2.17
N VAL A 67 9.94 -8.93 2.90
CA VAL A 67 10.34 -8.15 4.08
C VAL A 67 9.49 -8.59 5.26
N PHE A 68 10.10 -9.14 6.30
CA PHE A 68 9.43 -9.57 7.54
C PHE A 68 9.66 -8.56 8.66
N GLY A 69 8.74 -8.45 9.62
CA GLY A 69 8.87 -7.58 10.78
C GLY A 69 7.73 -7.74 11.80
N ASN A 70 7.80 -6.97 12.90
CA ASN A 70 6.77 -6.92 13.95
C ASN A 70 5.96 -5.62 13.96
N SER A 71 6.27 -4.70 13.05
CA SER A 71 5.56 -3.43 12.90
C SER A 71 5.22 -3.22 11.44
N LYS A 72 3.93 -2.98 11.18
CA LYS A 72 3.39 -2.68 9.85
C LYS A 72 4.09 -1.48 9.22
N SER A 73 4.19 -0.38 9.95
CA SER A 73 4.87 0.84 9.49
C SER A 73 6.33 0.60 9.17
N GLU A 74 7.06 -0.19 9.97
CA GLU A 74 8.49 -0.45 9.71
C GLU A 74 8.72 -1.34 8.49
N ILE A 75 7.85 -2.31 8.23
CA ILE A 75 7.89 -3.10 7.00
C ILE A 75 7.72 -2.18 5.80
N VAL A 76 6.69 -1.32 5.81
CA VAL A 76 6.46 -0.38 4.71
C VAL A 76 7.62 0.60 4.57
N ARG A 77 8.21 1.13 5.66
CA ARG A 77 9.44 1.95 5.58
C ARG A 77 10.56 1.22 4.86
N THR A 78 10.77 -0.05 5.17
CA THR A 78 11.80 -0.87 4.53
C THR A 78 11.48 -1.09 3.05
N VAL A 79 10.24 -1.45 2.70
CA VAL A 79 9.79 -1.65 1.31
C VAL A 79 9.97 -0.37 0.48
N LEU A 80 9.47 0.76 0.97
CA LEU A 80 9.57 2.07 0.32
C LEU A 80 11.00 2.65 0.33
N ARG A 81 11.94 2.01 1.04
CA ARG A 81 13.31 2.51 1.26
C ARG A 81 13.29 3.94 1.82
N TRP A 82 12.48 4.13 2.85
CA TRP A 82 12.21 5.43 3.45
C TRP A 82 13.50 6.20 3.75
N GLY A 83 13.50 7.50 3.43
CA GLY A 83 14.67 8.37 3.57
C GLY A 83 15.75 8.19 2.49
N LYS A 84 15.64 7.20 1.59
CA LYS A 84 16.57 6.99 0.47
C LYS A 84 15.92 7.08 -0.91
N SER A 85 14.63 6.77 -1.02
CA SER A 85 13.85 6.78 -2.27
C SER A 85 13.33 8.17 -2.68
N GLY A 86 13.51 9.19 -1.83
CA GLY A 86 12.95 10.53 -2.09
C GLY A 86 11.45 10.63 -1.83
N LEU A 87 10.84 9.60 -1.24
CA LEU A 87 9.48 9.63 -0.71
C LEU A 87 9.45 10.33 0.65
N ALA A 88 8.43 11.15 0.85
CA ALA A 88 8.15 11.83 2.10
C ALA A 88 6.64 12.13 2.22
N PHE A 89 6.17 12.37 3.45
CA PHE A 89 4.83 12.93 3.65
C PHE A 89 4.90 14.44 3.77
N GLU A 90 3.97 15.12 3.12
CA GLU A 90 3.77 16.56 3.26
C GLU A 90 2.29 16.86 3.50
N PHE A 91 2.02 18.00 4.15
CA PHE A 91 0.68 18.54 4.22
C PHE A 91 0.39 19.33 2.94
N PHE A 92 -0.60 18.88 2.17
CA PHE A 92 -1.10 19.61 1.01
C PHE A 92 -2.18 20.59 1.47
N ASP A 93 -1.85 21.89 1.49
CA ASP A 93 -2.78 22.96 1.87
C ASP A 93 -3.66 23.35 0.68
N TRP A 94 -4.57 22.45 0.31
CA TRP A 94 -5.44 22.57 -0.87
C TRP A 94 -6.18 23.92 -0.93
N ALA A 95 -6.73 24.39 0.18
CA ALA A 95 -7.42 25.67 0.29
C ALA A 95 -6.53 26.87 -0.07
N LYS A 96 -5.22 26.75 0.09
CA LYS A 96 -4.23 27.77 -0.25
C LYS A 96 -3.66 27.57 -1.64
N ASP A 97 -3.33 26.33 -2.01
CA ASP A 97 -2.59 25.99 -3.22
C ASP A 97 -3.50 25.92 -4.46
N ASP A 98 -4.76 25.50 -4.31
CA ASP A 98 -5.81 25.58 -5.34
C ASP A 98 -7.19 25.93 -4.71
N PRO A 99 -7.41 27.21 -4.35
CA PRO A 99 -8.62 27.65 -3.69
C PRO A 99 -9.88 27.43 -4.55
N SER A 100 -9.76 27.50 -5.88
CA SER A 100 -10.89 27.31 -6.79
C SER A 100 -11.39 25.87 -6.80
N SER A 101 -10.48 24.90 -6.91
CA SER A 101 -10.85 23.48 -6.87
C SER A 101 -11.34 23.09 -5.49
N HIS A 102 -10.72 23.60 -4.42
CA HIS A 102 -11.16 23.38 -3.04
C HIS A 102 -12.61 23.82 -2.80
N LEU A 103 -12.96 25.05 -3.19
CA LEU A 103 -14.35 25.54 -3.09
C LEU A 103 -15.30 24.80 -4.03
N GLY A 104 -14.82 24.39 -5.20
CA GLY A 104 -15.56 23.57 -6.16
C GLY A 104 -15.99 22.25 -5.55
N TRP A 105 -15.10 21.56 -4.82
CA TRP A 105 -15.41 20.29 -4.17
C TRP A 105 -16.57 20.39 -3.17
N PHE A 106 -16.63 21.45 -2.35
CA PHE A 106 -17.77 21.68 -1.46
C PHE A 106 -19.06 21.96 -2.23
N SER A 107 -18.97 22.73 -3.32
CA SER A 107 -20.12 23.03 -4.17
C SER A 107 -20.67 21.75 -4.83
N ASP A 108 -19.80 20.86 -5.30
CA ASP A 108 -20.17 19.58 -5.89
C ASP A 108 -20.83 18.66 -4.86
N ARG A 109 -20.32 18.64 -3.62
CA ARG A 109 -20.94 17.89 -2.51
C ARG A 109 -22.35 18.36 -2.19
N GLU A 110 -22.56 19.68 -2.09
CA GLU A 110 -23.89 20.24 -1.85
C GLU A 110 -24.84 19.94 -3.03
N TYR A 111 -24.34 20.03 -4.25
CA TYR A 111 -25.08 19.69 -5.45
C TYR A 111 -25.50 18.21 -5.46
N GLU A 112 -24.58 17.28 -5.21
CA GLU A 112 -24.85 15.84 -5.16
C GLU A 112 -25.85 15.49 -4.04
N ARG A 113 -25.71 16.09 -2.87
CA ARG A 113 -26.70 15.96 -1.79
C ARG A 113 -28.09 16.36 -2.27
N ASN A 114 -28.23 17.56 -2.83
CA ASN A 114 -29.53 18.07 -3.29
C ASN A 114 -30.12 17.20 -4.41
N LEU A 115 -29.28 16.75 -5.35
CA LEU A 115 -29.68 15.86 -6.43
C LEU A 115 -30.20 14.51 -5.91
N ARG A 116 -29.54 13.93 -4.90
CA ARG A 116 -29.99 12.68 -4.27
C ARG A 116 -31.28 12.87 -3.49
N ILE A 117 -31.47 14.00 -2.80
CA ILE A 117 -32.72 14.36 -2.13
C ILE A 117 -33.86 14.46 -3.15
N GLU A 118 -33.67 15.20 -4.24
CA GLU A 118 -34.69 15.38 -5.29
C GLU A 118 -35.10 14.04 -5.94
N LYS A 119 -34.14 13.12 -6.09
CA LYS A 119 -34.38 11.77 -6.63
C LYS A 119 -34.95 10.78 -5.60
N GLY A 120 -35.07 11.16 -4.33
CA GLY A 120 -35.54 10.28 -3.26
C GLY A 120 -34.54 9.19 -2.85
N PHE A 121 -33.24 9.37 -3.12
CA PHE A 121 -32.14 8.46 -2.76
C PHE A 121 -31.27 8.99 -1.61
N TRP A 122 -31.83 9.86 -0.78
CA TRP A 122 -31.16 10.45 0.37
C TRP A 122 -31.95 10.10 1.63
N SER A 123 -31.37 9.28 2.50
CA SER A 123 -31.99 8.86 3.75
C SER A 123 -31.61 9.78 4.91
N ASP A 124 -32.26 9.56 6.06
CA ASP A 124 -31.88 10.26 7.30
C ASP A 124 -30.47 9.85 7.76
N GLU A 125 -30.03 8.62 7.47
CA GLU A 125 -28.66 8.18 7.72
C GLU A 125 -27.65 8.87 6.79
N ASP A 126 -27.97 9.04 5.50
CA ASP A 126 -27.13 9.83 4.58
C ASP A 126 -26.98 11.28 5.10
N GLU A 127 -28.08 11.89 5.55
CA GLU A 127 -28.07 13.24 6.12
C GLU A 127 -27.22 13.30 7.40
N ALA A 128 -27.38 12.35 8.31
CA ALA A 128 -26.59 12.31 9.55
C ALA A 128 -25.09 12.16 9.25
N ALA A 129 -24.72 11.30 8.30
CA ALA A 129 -23.33 11.14 7.87
C ALA A 129 -22.76 12.41 7.23
N TYR A 130 -23.55 13.07 6.36
CA TYR A 130 -23.17 14.35 5.76
C TYR A 130 -22.95 15.44 6.82
N GLN A 131 -23.87 15.59 7.78
CA GLN A 131 -23.75 16.61 8.83
C GLN A 131 -22.59 16.34 9.76
N ALA A 132 -22.35 15.07 10.13
CA ALA A 132 -21.19 14.67 10.90
C ALA A 132 -19.89 15.02 10.17
N ASP A 133 -19.85 14.78 8.85
CA ASP A 133 -18.71 15.15 8.03
C ASP A 133 -18.50 16.66 7.96
N CYS A 134 -19.55 17.47 7.78
CA CYS A 134 -19.45 18.92 7.69
C CYS A 134 -18.91 19.59 8.97
N ILE A 135 -19.01 18.94 10.13
CA ILE A 135 -18.36 19.41 11.37
C ILE A 135 -16.83 19.37 11.23
N CYS A 136 -16.31 18.30 10.63
CA CYS A 136 -14.89 18.09 10.42
C CYS A 136 -14.39 18.80 9.16
N ARG A 137 -15.23 18.82 8.10
CA ARG A 137 -14.90 19.31 6.77
C ARG A 137 -15.92 20.33 6.28
N SER A 138 -15.66 21.60 6.59
CA SER A 138 -16.29 22.77 5.98
C SER A 138 -15.25 23.59 5.21
N PRO A 139 -15.67 24.55 4.36
CA PRO A 139 -14.73 25.46 3.68
C PRO A 139 -13.78 26.19 4.64
N GLU A 140 -14.22 26.44 5.88
CA GLU A 140 -13.44 27.13 6.91
C GLU A 140 -12.55 26.20 7.73
N THR A 141 -12.96 24.94 7.95
CA THR A 141 -12.26 24.00 8.84
C THR A 141 -11.35 23.02 8.10
N TYR A 142 -11.68 22.66 6.87
CA TYR A 142 -10.87 21.74 6.06
C TYR A 142 -9.99 22.50 5.10
N ARG A 143 -8.69 22.50 5.38
CA ARG A 143 -7.68 23.14 4.55
C ARG A 143 -7.10 22.22 3.48
N GLY A 144 -7.06 20.92 3.77
CA GLY A 144 -6.37 19.92 2.97
C GLY A 144 -5.96 18.74 3.84
N TYR A 145 -4.97 17.97 3.40
CA TYR A 145 -4.64 16.67 3.99
C TYR A 145 -3.16 16.32 3.84
N TRP A 146 -2.66 15.46 4.73
CA TRP A 146 -1.35 14.84 4.58
C TRP A 146 -1.38 13.80 3.46
N ARG A 147 -0.39 13.85 2.57
CA ARG A 147 -0.27 12.94 1.43
C ARG A 147 1.16 12.47 1.24
N LEU A 148 1.32 11.30 0.62
CA LEU A 148 2.63 10.86 0.16
C LEU A 148 3.02 11.69 -1.06
N MET A 149 4.28 12.12 -1.08
CA MET A 149 4.88 12.85 -2.19
C MET A 149 6.23 12.23 -2.55
N SER A 150 6.54 12.33 -3.83
CA SER A 150 7.85 11.96 -4.34
C SER A 150 8.62 13.21 -4.75
N THR A 151 9.86 13.29 -4.30
CA THR A 151 10.85 14.23 -4.86
C THR A 151 11.68 13.60 -5.98
N ALA A 152 11.37 12.36 -6.36
CA ALA A 152 11.98 11.67 -7.49
C ALA A 152 11.52 12.25 -8.83
N ASP A 153 12.02 11.69 -9.93
CA ASP A 153 11.54 12.07 -11.27
C ASP A 153 10.02 11.86 -11.34
N PRO A 154 9.23 12.90 -11.64
CA PRO A 154 7.78 12.80 -11.75
C PRO A 154 7.31 11.71 -12.73
N SER A 155 8.15 11.29 -13.69
CA SER A 155 7.81 10.18 -14.60
C SER A 155 7.73 8.81 -13.92
N LEU A 156 8.20 8.68 -12.68
CA LEU A 156 8.19 7.43 -11.92
C LEU A 156 6.88 7.22 -11.14
N TYR A 157 6.09 8.30 -10.96
CA TYR A 157 4.77 8.29 -10.34
C TYR A 157 4.68 7.49 -9.02
N LEU A 158 5.76 7.40 -8.25
CA LEU A 158 5.86 6.52 -7.08
C LEU A 158 4.79 6.81 -6.04
N GLU A 159 4.48 8.09 -5.85
CA GLU A 159 3.43 8.56 -4.96
C GLU A 159 2.05 8.19 -5.48
N GLU A 160 1.78 8.31 -6.79
CA GLU A 160 0.49 7.90 -7.37
C GLU A 160 0.31 6.40 -7.24
N ARG A 161 1.37 5.63 -7.54
CA ARG A 161 1.42 4.17 -7.38
C ARG A 161 1.18 3.70 -5.95
N VAL A 162 1.22 4.57 -4.94
CA VAL A 162 0.88 4.24 -3.55
C VAL A 162 -0.44 4.91 -3.13
N ASN A 163 -0.66 6.16 -3.50
CA ASN A 163 -1.85 6.95 -3.18
C ASN A 163 -3.13 6.40 -3.82
N TYR A 164 -3.05 5.73 -4.98
CA TYR A 164 -4.22 5.04 -5.56
C TYR A 164 -4.78 3.93 -4.64
N TRP A 165 -3.98 3.42 -3.71
CA TRP A 165 -4.35 2.30 -2.84
C TRP A 165 -4.78 2.74 -1.45
N ILE A 166 -4.44 3.96 -1.04
CA ILE A 166 -4.77 4.45 0.30
C ILE A 166 -6.27 4.82 0.34
N ASP A 167 -7.11 3.83 0.63
CA ASP A 167 -8.51 4.03 1.03
C ASP A 167 -8.55 4.25 2.55
N CYS A 168 -8.11 5.44 2.98
CA CYS A 168 -8.03 5.79 4.40
C CYS A 168 -8.71 7.13 4.72
N GLU A 169 -8.98 7.32 6.01
CA GLU A 169 -9.39 8.62 6.52
C GLU A 169 -8.27 9.64 6.30
N GLU A 170 -8.61 10.79 5.71
CA GLU A 170 -7.65 11.86 5.48
C GLU A 170 -7.14 12.41 6.81
N LEU A 171 -5.82 12.52 6.96
CA LEU A 171 -5.24 13.23 8.09
C LEU A 171 -5.25 14.74 7.79
N ILE A 172 -6.17 15.47 8.42
CA ILE A 172 -6.47 16.87 8.08
C ILE A 172 -5.81 17.91 9.00
N ASP A 173 -5.22 17.51 10.13
CA ASP A 173 -4.55 18.44 11.05
C ASP A 173 -3.13 18.79 10.54
N PRO A 174 -2.87 20.02 10.09
CA PRO A 174 -1.54 20.42 9.61
C PRO A 174 -0.49 20.49 10.73
N ASN A 175 -0.91 20.52 12.00
CA ASN A 175 0.00 20.61 13.14
C ASN A 175 0.36 19.23 13.72
N MET A 176 -0.18 18.15 13.15
CA MET A 176 0.17 16.80 13.57
C MET A 176 1.68 16.58 13.44
N PRO A 177 2.37 16.03 14.45
CA PRO A 177 3.79 15.75 14.37
C PRO A 177 4.10 14.84 13.17
N VAL A 178 5.09 15.22 12.35
CA VAL A 178 5.45 14.47 11.13
C VAL A 178 5.68 12.99 11.43
N LEU A 179 6.39 12.64 12.49
CA LEU A 179 6.65 11.23 12.85
C LEU A 179 5.36 10.43 13.15
N GLU A 180 4.34 11.10 13.69
CA GLU A 180 3.03 10.49 13.95
C GLU A 180 2.26 10.28 12.64
N VAL A 181 2.24 11.30 11.78
CA VAL A 181 1.70 11.20 10.41
C VAL A 181 2.35 10.06 9.65
N GLU A 182 3.69 10.01 9.62
CA GLU A 182 4.43 8.96 8.93
C GLU A 182 3.98 7.59 9.44
N LYS A 183 3.92 7.40 10.76
CA LYS A 183 3.52 6.12 11.34
C LYS A 183 2.10 5.71 10.90
N ILE A 184 1.12 6.61 11.03
CA ILE A 184 -0.27 6.33 10.69
C ILE A 184 -0.42 6.01 9.20
N LEU A 185 0.13 6.86 8.33
CA LEU A 185 -0.01 6.67 6.87
C LEU A 185 0.74 5.44 6.37
N LEU A 186 1.90 5.10 6.95
CA LEU A 186 2.60 3.86 6.61
C LEU A 186 1.83 2.62 7.07
N GLU A 187 1.13 2.67 8.20
CA GLU A 187 0.22 1.59 8.61
C GLU A 187 -0.97 1.48 7.67
N TYR A 188 -1.57 2.60 7.23
CA TYR A 188 -2.63 2.57 6.23
C TYR A 188 -2.18 2.01 4.88
N ILE A 189 -0.98 2.35 4.43
CA ILE A 189 -0.38 1.72 3.25
C ILE A 189 -0.33 0.21 3.46
N PHE A 190 0.15 -0.27 4.60
CA PHE A 190 0.17 -1.70 4.90
C PHE A 190 -1.23 -2.32 4.80
N GLU A 191 -2.24 -1.75 5.46
CA GLU A 191 -3.60 -2.33 5.43
C GLU A 191 -4.21 -2.31 4.02
N SER A 192 -3.94 -1.28 3.23
CA SER A 192 -4.46 -1.19 1.87
C SER A 192 -3.94 -2.30 0.95
N LEU A 193 -2.69 -2.73 1.18
CA LEU A 193 -2.03 -3.79 0.42
C LEU A 193 -2.50 -5.19 0.83
N TYR A 194 -3.22 -5.31 1.95
CA TYR A 194 -3.83 -6.56 2.40
C TYR A 194 -5.09 -6.90 1.60
N CYS A 195 -5.75 -5.87 1.03
CA CYS A 195 -7.11 -5.97 0.48
C CYS A 195 -7.19 -6.02 -1.07
N GLY A 196 -6.08 -5.94 -1.81
CA GLY A 196 -6.11 -5.64 -3.25
C GLY A 196 -5.20 -6.48 -4.16
N ASN A 197 -5.82 -7.10 -5.17
CA ASN A 197 -5.23 -7.88 -6.28
C ASN A 197 -4.43 -7.05 -7.32
N PHE A 198 -3.95 -5.86 -6.96
CA PHE A 198 -3.46 -4.88 -7.94
C PHE A 198 -2.17 -4.15 -7.54
N GLY A 199 -1.43 -4.65 -6.54
CA GLY A 199 -0.17 -4.05 -6.09
C GLY A 199 1.07 -4.75 -6.66
N GLU A 200 2.19 -4.02 -6.76
CA GLU A 200 3.50 -4.65 -7.02
C GLU A 200 4.01 -5.51 -5.86
N PHE A 201 3.39 -5.33 -4.70
CA PHE A 201 3.68 -6.05 -3.47
C PHE A 201 2.39 -6.22 -2.66
N ALA A 202 2.34 -7.28 -1.87
CA ALA A 202 1.23 -7.62 -0.99
C ALA A 202 1.70 -7.67 0.46
N SER A 203 0.83 -7.28 1.40
CA SER A 203 1.11 -7.37 2.83
C SER A 203 0.46 -8.59 3.44
N HIS A 204 1.11 -9.17 4.44
CA HIS A 204 0.67 -10.39 5.11
C HIS A 204 0.79 -10.26 6.63
N ASP A 205 -0.17 -10.83 7.32
CA ASP A 205 -0.04 -11.27 8.70
C ASP A 205 0.38 -12.76 8.77
N ARG A 206 0.52 -13.30 9.99
CA ARG A 206 0.93 -14.69 10.19
C ARG A 206 -0.03 -15.70 9.52
N ALA A 207 -1.34 -15.41 9.53
CA ALA A 207 -2.34 -16.31 8.96
C ALA A 207 -2.24 -16.35 7.44
N SER A 208 -2.19 -15.18 6.80
CA SER A 208 -2.06 -15.05 5.34
C SER A 208 -0.71 -15.55 4.81
N ILE A 209 0.38 -15.54 5.59
CA ILE A 209 1.63 -16.23 5.23
C ILE A 209 1.41 -17.76 5.14
N GLU A 210 0.77 -18.35 6.15
CA GLU A 210 0.47 -19.79 6.17
C GLU A 210 -0.49 -20.17 5.04
N GLU A 211 -1.50 -19.35 4.77
CA GLU A 211 -2.42 -19.52 3.64
C GLU A 211 -1.69 -19.46 2.30
N THR A 212 -0.76 -18.52 2.13
CA THR A 212 0.08 -18.42 0.93
C THR A 212 0.92 -19.69 0.73
N ILE A 213 1.56 -20.18 1.79
CA ILE A 213 2.33 -21.43 1.75
C ILE A 213 1.42 -22.62 1.40
N ALA A 214 0.23 -22.70 2.01
CA ALA A 214 -0.72 -23.78 1.78
C ALA A 214 -1.24 -23.78 0.33
N TYR A 215 -1.58 -22.60 -0.20
CA TYR A 215 -1.98 -22.42 -1.59
C TYR A 215 -0.94 -22.98 -2.56
N TRP A 216 0.33 -22.57 -2.40
CA TRP A 216 1.39 -23.04 -3.29
C TRP A 216 1.68 -24.54 -3.17
N ARG A 217 1.50 -25.13 -1.99
CA ARG A 217 1.57 -26.60 -1.82
C ARG A 217 0.44 -27.33 -2.53
N GLU A 218 -0.76 -26.76 -2.54
CA GLU A 218 -1.90 -27.32 -3.28
C GLU A 218 -1.65 -27.25 -4.79
N GLU A 219 -1.21 -26.10 -5.31
CA GLU A 219 -0.87 -25.92 -6.73
C GLU A 219 0.24 -26.89 -7.19
N GLU A 220 1.25 -27.11 -6.35
CA GLU A 220 2.32 -28.11 -6.56
C GLU A 220 1.74 -29.53 -6.62
N ALA A 221 0.84 -29.87 -5.68
CA ALA A 221 0.24 -31.20 -5.60
C ALA A 221 -0.66 -31.54 -6.80
N ILE A 222 -1.32 -30.53 -7.40
CA ILE A 222 -2.18 -30.71 -8.58
C ILE A 222 -1.45 -30.45 -9.91
N GLY A 223 -0.15 -30.14 -9.86
CA GLY A 223 0.71 -29.98 -11.04
C GLY A 223 0.40 -28.76 -11.90
N ARG A 224 -0.23 -27.73 -11.33
CA ARG A 224 -0.60 -26.49 -12.05
C ARG A 224 0.49 -25.42 -12.01
N GLY A 225 1.42 -25.52 -11.07
CA GLY A 225 2.53 -24.59 -10.92
C GLY A 225 3.28 -24.88 -9.61
N CYS A 226 4.44 -24.26 -9.44
CA CYS A 226 5.18 -24.27 -8.18
C CYS A 226 5.84 -22.91 -8.00
N TYR A 227 5.78 -22.39 -6.78
CA TYR A 227 6.46 -21.14 -6.40
C TYR A 227 7.95 -21.22 -6.74
N GLY A 228 8.45 -20.24 -7.50
CA GLY A 228 9.80 -20.18 -8.04
C GLY A 228 9.99 -20.79 -9.44
N ASN A 229 8.95 -21.38 -10.03
CA ASN A 229 9.00 -22.03 -11.36
C ASN A 229 7.83 -21.63 -12.27
N GLU A 230 7.10 -20.57 -11.93
CA GLU A 230 5.90 -20.08 -12.62
C GLU A 230 6.16 -19.84 -14.11
N ASP A 231 7.34 -19.33 -14.46
CA ASP A 231 7.70 -19.00 -15.85
C ASP A 231 8.16 -20.22 -16.67
N GLN A 232 8.38 -21.38 -16.05
CA GLN A 232 8.71 -22.62 -16.76
C GLN A 232 7.46 -23.37 -17.25
N VAL A 233 6.27 -22.93 -16.83
CA VAL A 233 4.97 -23.55 -17.15
C VAL A 233 4.24 -22.83 -18.29
N ASP A 234 4.96 -21.98 -19.03
CA ASP A 234 4.40 -21.25 -20.16
C ASP A 234 4.19 -22.19 -21.38
N LEU A 235 3.11 -22.97 -21.33
CA LEU A 235 2.37 -23.56 -22.47
C LEU A 235 1.08 -24.29 -22.01
N CYS A 236 0.31 -23.76 -21.05
CA CYS A 236 -1.15 -23.98 -21.04
C CYS A 236 -1.89 -23.09 -20.03
N SER A 237 -2.61 -22.09 -20.58
CA SER A 237 -3.70 -21.31 -19.99
C SER A 237 -3.38 -20.38 -18.80
N CYS A 238 -3.12 -19.12 -19.13
CA CYS A 238 -3.41 -17.96 -18.28
C CYS A 238 -4.87 -17.98 -17.81
N SER A 239 -5.09 -18.04 -16.49
CA SER A 239 -6.16 -17.33 -15.75
C SER A 239 -6.29 -17.92 -14.33
N ALA A 240 -5.51 -17.44 -13.35
CA ALA A 240 -5.63 -17.96 -11.98
C ALA A 240 -5.51 -16.93 -10.84
N LEU A 241 -5.33 -15.63 -11.10
CA LEU A 241 -5.41 -14.61 -10.04
C LEU A 241 -6.81 -13.98 -9.86
N SER A 242 -7.80 -14.37 -10.68
CA SER A 242 -9.19 -13.91 -10.54
C SER A 242 -10.11 -14.86 -9.76
N ALA A 243 -9.60 -15.94 -9.17
CA ALA A 243 -10.44 -17.02 -8.62
C ALA A 243 -10.70 -16.94 -7.11
N VAL A 244 -10.01 -16.08 -6.35
CA VAL A 244 -10.16 -16.00 -4.87
C VAL A 244 -11.30 -15.06 -4.44
N GLN A 245 -11.87 -14.24 -5.32
CA GLN A 245 -13.00 -13.33 -4.99
C GLN A 245 -14.40 -13.94 -5.17
N LYS A 246 -14.54 -15.26 -5.24
CA LYS A 246 -15.87 -15.90 -5.18
C LYS A 246 -15.88 -17.05 -4.19
N LYS A 247 -16.01 -16.70 -2.90
CA LYS A 247 -16.87 -17.43 -1.97
C LYS A 247 -17.24 -16.56 -0.77
#